data_AF-A0A2E3MWT2-F1
#
_entry.id   AF-A0A2E3MWT2-F1
#
_cell.length_a   1.000
_cell.length_b   1.000
_cell.length_c   1.000
_cell.angle_alpha   90.00
_cell.angle_beta   90.00
_cell.angle_gamma   90.00
#
_symmetry.space_group_name_H-M   'P 1'
#
loop_
_entity.id
_entity.type
_entity.pdbx_description
1 polymer ?
#
loop_
_entity_poly.entity_id
_entity_poly.type
_entity_poly.pdbx_seq_one_letter_code
_entity_poly.pdbx_strand_id
1 'polypeptide(L)'
;YSLDKNSLALTTNLDAFKSRAAMVIEMSQRPIRTDQDLATGKALLTTMSEAEKRLDDICDEVLGEITDVSSFINEVRAISEQIRQARLAAKREVDNSETTIRQKYIDDATAELDAHIVKLNERLGRAYMPTIDADFAGALKNKRTPDSKKNAIDTELAKAKIRANEIADNIQINVNALRDRAQEYRSLFPDVNQLVLKDPELVDATITARIAEHEKERQAAIDAAAQKARDDEQARIAAEAARVEREAQQQAAEPPAEPVADAEPVDPESRPSTQKVDPESRPTSDPAPLVLTVDNKLALIKAVADGQVSPDVLTVDMAVLQSLAELHATLPGVRISKGTPNE
;
A
#
# COMPACT_ATOMS: atom_id res chain seq x y z
N TYR A 1 -41.43 37.46 -37.54
CA TYR A 1 -42.89 37.61 -37.47
C TYR A 1 -43.36 38.45 -38.65
N SER A 2 -44.62 38.32 -39.04
CA SER A 2 -45.34 39.29 -39.89
C SER A 2 -46.60 39.66 -39.12
N LEU A 3 -46.73 40.90 -38.65
CA LEU A 3 -47.93 41.38 -37.97
C LEU A 3 -48.87 42.00 -39.01
N ASP A 4 -49.91 41.26 -39.38
CA ASP A 4 -50.95 41.75 -40.27
C ASP A 4 -51.99 42.55 -39.47
N LYS A 5 -51.84 43.89 -39.45
CA LYS A 5 -52.39 44.78 -38.42
C LYS A 5 -53.93 44.94 -38.39
N ASN A 6 -54.67 44.19 -39.21
CA ASN A 6 -56.14 44.30 -39.34
C ASN A 6 -56.91 43.01 -39.03
N SER A 7 -56.25 41.96 -38.53
CA SER A 7 -56.89 40.72 -38.05
C SER A 7 -56.69 40.58 -36.55
N LEU A 8 -57.77 40.64 -35.75
CA LEU A 8 -57.70 40.49 -34.28
C LEU A 8 -57.56 39.02 -33.84
N ALA A 9 -56.88 38.20 -34.64
CA ALA A 9 -56.51 36.83 -34.33
C ALA A 9 -54.98 36.77 -34.14
N LEU A 10 -54.54 36.94 -32.89
CA LEU A 10 -53.15 36.75 -32.49
C LEU A 10 -52.81 35.25 -32.59
N THR A 11 -52.37 34.81 -33.77
CA THR A 11 -51.91 33.44 -34.04
C THR A 11 -50.55 33.20 -33.37
N THR A 12 -50.56 33.15 -32.05
CA THR A 12 -49.36 32.92 -31.26
C THR A 12 -48.80 31.52 -31.55
N ASN A 13 -47.50 31.46 -31.80
CA ASN A 13 -46.72 30.23 -31.88
C ASN A 13 -46.25 29.77 -30.48
N LEU A 14 -46.98 30.17 -29.43
CA LEU A 14 -46.61 29.98 -28.03
C LEU A 14 -46.45 28.50 -27.69
N ASP A 15 -47.35 27.64 -28.16
CA ASP A 15 -47.27 26.20 -27.88
C ASP A 15 -46.10 25.50 -28.59
N ALA A 16 -45.69 26.01 -29.76
CA ALA A 16 -44.46 25.57 -30.41
C ALA A 16 -43.21 26.03 -29.64
N PHE A 17 -43.25 27.22 -29.02
CA PHE A 17 -42.20 27.66 -28.09
C PHE A 17 -42.20 26.85 -26.78
N LYS A 18 -43.36 26.58 -26.16
CA LYS A 18 -43.49 25.70 -24.98
C LYS A 18 -42.93 24.30 -25.26
N SER A 19 -43.30 23.69 -26.38
CA SER A 19 -42.79 22.39 -26.81
C SER A 19 -41.26 22.39 -27.01
N ARG A 20 -40.72 23.43 -27.65
CA ARG A 20 -39.27 23.55 -27.89
C ARG A 20 -38.48 23.88 -26.61
N ALA A 21 -39.04 24.66 -25.71
CA ALA A 21 -38.50 24.92 -24.38
C ALA A 21 -38.47 23.64 -23.54
N ALA A 22 -39.57 22.87 -23.53
CA ALA A 22 -39.64 21.58 -22.84
C ALA A 22 -38.57 20.59 -23.35
N MET A 23 -38.38 20.47 -24.67
CA MET A 23 -37.30 19.66 -25.25
C MET A 23 -35.89 20.14 -24.81
N VAL A 24 -35.64 21.44 -24.78
CA VAL A 24 -34.36 22.01 -24.33
C VAL A 24 -34.13 21.78 -22.83
N ILE A 25 -35.18 21.84 -22.02
CA ILE A 25 -35.16 21.50 -20.59
C ILE A 25 -34.89 20.00 -20.40
N GLU A 26 -35.55 19.11 -21.14
CA GLU A 26 -35.31 17.66 -21.12
C GLU A 26 -33.85 17.31 -21.50
N MET A 27 -33.31 17.96 -22.56
CA MET A 27 -31.91 17.80 -22.94
C MET A 27 -30.94 18.25 -21.84
N SER A 28 -31.32 19.22 -21.01
CA SER A 28 -30.50 19.71 -19.89
C SER A 28 -30.50 18.81 -18.65
N GLN A 29 -31.44 17.85 -18.56
CA GLN A 29 -31.51 16.87 -17.47
C GLN A 29 -30.61 15.64 -17.69
N ARG A 30 -29.88 15.58 -18.82
CA ARG A 30 -29.01 14.44 -19.17
C ARG A 30 -27.72 14.47 -18.34
N PRO A 31 -27.34 13.37 -17.68
CA PRO A 31 -26.18 13.35 -16.79
C PRO A 31 -24.87 13.47 -17.58
N ILE A 32 -23.98 14.34 -17.13
CA ILE A 32 -22.70 14.62 -17.80
C ILE A 32 -21.65 13.62 -17.31
N ARG A 33 -21.23 12.69 -18.18
CA ARG A 33 -20.35 11.56 -17.83
C ARG A 33 -19.02 11.57 -18.59
N THR A 34 -19.00 12.14 -19.79
CA THR A 34 -17.82 12.23 -20.66
C THR A 34 -17.43 13.69 -20.89
N ASP A 35 -16.18 13.90 -21.35
CA ASP A 35 -15.74 15.19 -21.85
C ASP A 35 -16.61 15.73 -23.01
N GLN A 36 -17.18 14.84 -23.83
CA GLN A 36 -18.05 15.23 -24.94
C GLN A 36 -19.39 15.76 -24.42
N ASP A 37 -19.97 15.10 -23.40
CA ASP A 37 -21.18 15.60 -22.71
C ASP A 37 -20.91 16.95 -22.06
N LEU A 38 -19.72 17.13 -21.46
CA LEU A 38 -19.33 18.39 -20.82
C LEU A 38 -19.20 19.53 -21.84
N ALA A 39 -18.65 19.27 -23.03
CA ALA A 39 -18.58 20.22 -24.13
C ALA A 39 -19.98 20.57 -24.66
N THR A 40 -20.84 19.57 -24.87
CA THR A 40 -22.22 19.75 -25.33
C THR A 40 -23.08 20.50 -24.31
N GLY A 41 -22.97 20.17 -23.02
CA GLY A 41 -23.67 20.86 -21.93
C GLY A 41 -23.26 22.33 -21.81
N LYS A 42 -21.97 22.65 -21.96
CA LYS A 42 -21.50 24.05 -21.99
C LYS A 42 -22.09 24.84 -23.16
N ALA A 43 -22.20 24.24 -24.36
CA ALA A 43 -22.88 24.87 -25.49
C ALA A 43 -24.39 25.06 -25.22
N LEU A 44 -25.06 24.07 -24.63
CA LEU A 44 -26.48 24.14 -24.28
C LEU A 44 -26.76 25.31 -23.30
N LEU A 45 -25.92 25.49 -22.27
CA LEU A 45 -26.03 26.60 -21.31
C LEU A 45 -25.95 27.98 -21.98
N THR A 46 -25.08 28.16 -22.98
CA THR A 46 -25.03 29.39 -23.78
C THR A 46 -26.34 29.59 -24.53
N THR A 47 -26.85 28.56 -25.23
CA THR A 47 -28.12 28.68 -25.97
C THR A 47 -29.32 28.94 -25.07
N MET A 48 -29.36 28.37 -23.86
CA MET A 48 -30.38 28.67 -22.85
C MET A 48 -30.28 30.12 -22.37
N SER A 49 -29.06 30.64 -22.13
CA SER A 49 -28.86 32.03 -21.70
C SER A 49 -29.23 33.05 -22.78
N GLU A 50 -29.05 32.72 -24.06
CA GLU A 50 -29.57 33.53 -25.16
C GLU A 50 -31.08 33.46 -25.29
N ALA A 51 -31.68 32.28 -25.05
CA ALA A 51 -33.13 32.08 -25.11
C ALA A 51 -33.86 32.82 -23.99
N GLU A 52 -33.38 32.70 -22.74
CA GLU A 52 -33.86 33.45 -21.57
C GLU A 52 -33.88 34.96 -21.87
N LYS A 53 -32.74 35.52 -22.31
CA LYS A 53 -32.67 36.94 -22.67
C LYS A 53 -33.67 37.33 -23.78
N ARG A 54 -33.80 36.52 -24.84
CA ARG A 54 -34.75 36.82 -25.94
C ARG A 54 -36.21 36.77 -25.49
N LEU A 55 -36.58 35.94 -24.51
CA LEU A 55 -37.93 35.90 -23.96
C LEU A 55 -38.21 37.13 -23.08
N ASP A 56 -37.21 37.58 -22.31
CA ASP A 56 -37.31 38.79 -21.51
C ASP A 56 -37.37 40.05 -22.40
N ASP A 57 -36.50 40.15 -23.42
CA ASP A 57 -36.51 41.21 -24.44
C ASP A 57 -37.91 41.33 -25.12
N ILE A 58 -38.57 40.19 -25.42
CA ILE A 58 -39.93 40.13 -25.99
C ILE A 58 -41.01 40.54 -24.97
N CYS A 59 -40.86 40.20 -23.69
CA CYS A 59 -41.81 40.64 -22.65
C CYS A 59 -41.84 42.17 -22.52
N ASP A 60 -40.67 42.82 -22.59
CA ASP A 60 -40.55 44.27 -22.45
C ASP A 60 -41.02 45.02 -23.72
N GLU A 61 -40.84 44.46 -24.92
CA GLU A 61 -41.45 44.98 -26.16
C GLU A 61 -42.99 44.94 -26.07
N VAL A 62 -43.55 43.81 -25.65
CA VAL A 62 -45.00 43.56 -25.64
C VAL A 62 -45.72 44.26 -24.48
N LEU A 63 -45.02 44.63 -23.41
CA LEU A 63 -45.57 45.43 -22.30
C LEU A 63 -46.06 46.84 -22.71
N GLY A 64 -45.62 47.35 -23.87
CA GLY A 64 -46.00 48.67 -24.38
C GLY A 64 -47.33 48.71 -25.15
N GLU A 65 -47.83 47.58 -25.66
CA GLU A 65 -48.96 47.54 -26.60
C GLU A 65 -50.12 46.64 -26.15
N ILE A 66 -51.24 47.27 -25.76
CA ILE A 66 -52.62 46.73 -25.77
C ILE A 66 -53.05 45.85 -24.55
N THR A 67 -54.36 45.77 -24.33
CA THR A 67 -55.00 45.51 -23.02
C THR A 67 -55.21 44.04 -22.62
N ASP A 68 -55.26 43.10 -23.56
CA ASP A 68 -55.53 41.66 -23.29
C ASP A 68 -54.24 40.82 -23.15
N VAL A 69 -53.12 41.52 -23.01
CA VAL A 69 -51.76 40.98 -23.17
C VAL A 69 -51.22 40.36 -21.87
N SER A 70 -51.87 40.62 -20.73
CA SER A 70 -51.48 40.10 -19.40
C SER A 70 -51.35 38.57 -19.34
N SER A 71 -52.22 37.83 -20.06
CA SER A 71 -52.13 36.36 -20.11
C SER A 71 -50.87 35.90 -20.86
N PHE A 72 -50.62 36.50 -22.03
CA PHE A 72 -49.43 36.24 -22.85
C PHE A 72 -48.13 36.52 -22.09
N ILE A 73 -48.01 37.69 -21.44
CA ILE A 73 -46.83 38.04 -20.63
C ILE A 73 -46.60 37.03 -19.51
N ASN A 74 -47.67 36.59 -18.82
CA ASN A 74 -47.55 35.62 -17.74
C ASN A 74 -47.11 34.23 -18.24
N GLU A 75 -47.60 33.77 -19.40
CA GLU A 75 -47.10 32.53 -20.02
C GLU A 75 -45.62 32.64 -20.44
N VAL A 76 -45.22 33.72 -21.10
CA VAL A 76 -43.82 33.90 -21.55
C VAL A 76 -42.87 34.01 -20.35
N ARG A 77 -43.26 34.71 -19.28
CA ARG A 77 -42.49 34.77 -18.02
C ARG A 77 -42.39 33.41 -17.33
N ALA A 78 -43.46 32.61 -17.35
CA ALA A 78 -43.42 31.25 -16.81
C ALA A 78 -42.44 30.35 -17.58
N ILE A 79 -42.39 30.48 -18.91
CA ILE A 79 -41.40 29.77 -19.75
C ILE A 79 -39.98 30.27 -19.48
N SER A 80 -39.77 31.59 -19.35
CA SER A 80 -38.45 32.17 -19.02
C SER A 80 -37.93 31.65 -17.67
N GLU A 81 -38.77 31.65 -16.63
CA GLU A 81 -38.41 31.10 -15.31
C GLU A 81 -38.12 29.59 -15.34
N GLN A 82 -38.89 28.80 -16.08
CA GLN A 82 -38.62 27.36 -16.26
C GLN A 82 -37.27 27.11 -16.95
N ILE A 83 -36.94 27.89 -18.00
CA ILE A 83 -35.64 27.82 -18.68
C ILE A 83 -34.51 28.26 -17.74
N ARG A 84 -34.71 29.33 -16.96
CA ARG A 84 -33.74 29.84 -15.98
C ARG A 84 -33.42 28.82 -14.88
N GLN A 85 -34.45 28.15 -14.36
CA GLN A 85 -34.29 27.08 -13.37
C GLN A 85 -33.54 25.87 -13.95
N ALA A 86 -33.89 25.43 -15.16
CA ALA A 86 -33.20 24.35 -15.86
C ALA A 86 -31.73 24.70 -16.14
N ARG A 87 -31.45 25.92 -16.64
CA ARG A 87 -30.10 26.43 -16.88
C ARG A 87 -29.27 26.48 -15.59
N LEU A 88 -29.87 26.88 -14.45
CA LEU A 88 -29.18 26.90 -13.16
C LEU A 88 -28.87 25.49 -12.64
N ALA A 89 -29.78 24.53 -12.82
CA ALA A 89 -29.54 23.13 -12.47
C ALA A 89 -28.45 22.51 -13.35
N ALA A 90 -28.58 22.62 -14.67
CA ALA A 90 -27.60 22.11 -15.63
C ALA A 90 -26.22 22.79 -15.49
N LYS A 91 -26.16 24.07 -15.07
CA LYS A 91 -24.89 24.72 -14.76
C LYS A 91 -24.20 24.06 -13.56
N ARG A 92 -24.93 23.79 -12.47
CA ARG A 92 -24.35 23.10 -11.30
C ARG A 92 -23.81 21.73 -11.69
N GLU A 93 -24.51 20.99 -12.54
CA GLU A 93 -24.04 19.70 -13.04
C GLU A 93 -22.80 19.84 -13.96
N VAL A 94 -22.76 20.83 -14.86
CA VAL A 94 -21.56 21.14 -15.67
C VAL A 94 -20.35 21.49 -14.79
N ASP A 95 -20.54 22.35 -13.79
CA ASP A 95 -19.46 22.80 -12.90
C ASP A 95 -18.96 21.64 -12.01
N ASN A 96 -19.87 20.79 -11.49
CA ASN A 96 -19.56 19.56 -10.77
C ASN A 96 -18.81 18.55 -11.65
N SER A 97 -19.36 18.21 -12.82
CA SER A 97 -18.76 17.20 -13.70
C SER A 97 -17.41 17.66 -14.26
N GLU A 98 -17.14 18.97 -14.41
CA GLU A 98 -15.79 19.44 -14.75
C GLU A 98 -14.76 19.15 -13.65
N THR A 99 -15.13 19.25 -12.37
CA THR A 99 -14.22 18.89 -11.27
C THR A 99 -14.08 17.37 -11.15
N THR A 100 -15.17 16.61 -11.23
CA THR A 100 -15.14 15.13 -11.21
C THR A 100 -14.32 14.55 -12.36
N ILE A 101 -14.49 15.04 -13.59
CA ILE A 101 -13.72 14.58 -14.76
C ILE A 101 -12.24 14.99 -14.60
N ARG A 102 -11.94 16.20 -14.10
CA ARG A 102 -10.54 16.61 -13.80
C ARG A 102 -9.91 15.70 -12.75
N GLN A 103 -10.62 15.38 -11.66
CA GLN A 103 -10.10 14.55 -10.59
C GLN A 103 -9.86 13.13 -11.09
N LYS A 104 -10.82 12.52 -11.79
CA LYS A 104 -10.64 11.19 -12.39
C LYS A 104 -9.39 11.11 -13.27
N TYR A 105 -9.13 12.13 -14.09
CA TYR A 105 -7.91 12.16 -14.93
C TYR A 105 -6.61 12.18 -14.10
N ILE A 106 -6.62 12.73 -12.89
CA ILE A 106 -5.48 12.69 -11.94
C ILE A 106 -5.41 11.32 -11.26
N ASP A 107 -6.56 10.77 -10.85
CA ASP A 107 -6.66 9.48 -10.17
C ASP A 107 -6.20 8.32 -11.08
N ASP A 108 -6.70 8.28 -12.33
CA ASP A 108 -6.31 7.29 -13.36
C ASP A 108 -4.79 7.35 -13.62
N ALA A 109 -4.20 8.54 -13.71
CA ALA A 109 -2.76 8.74 -13.94
C ALA A 109 -1.90 8.37 -12.73
N THR A 110 -2.38 8.66 -11.52
CA THR A 110 -1.71 8.28 -10.26
C THR A 110 -1.70 6.77 -10.10
N ALA A 111 -2.84 6.10 -10.36
CA ALA A 111 -2.93 4.65 -10.33
C ALA A 111 -2.02 3.96 -11.37
N GLU A 112 -1.83 4.56 -12.56
CA GLU A 112 -0.87 4.03 -13.54
C GLU A 112 0.60 4.22 -13.11
N LEU A 113 0.92 5.33 -12.44
CA LEU A 113 2.25 5.54 -11.85
C LEU A 113 2.52 4.57 -10.69
N ASP A 114 1.56 4.36 -9.80
CA ASP A 114 1.66 3.38 -8.70
C ASP A 114 1.81 1.96 -9.24
N ALA A 115 1.03 1.57 -10.25
CA ALA A 115 1.17 0.27 -10.93
C ALA A 115 2.52 0.09 -11.65
N HIS A 116 3.20 1.18 -12.00
CA HIS A 116 4.58 1.15 -12.51
C HIS A 116 5.60 1.00 -11.37
N ILE A 117 5.42 1.72 -10.25
CA ILE A 117 6.25 1.61 -9.05
C ILE A 117 6.19 0.20 -8.44
N VAL A 118 5.01 -0.45 -8.43
CA VAL A 118 4.86 -1.86 -8.01
C VAL A 118 5.73 -2.79 -8.85
N LYS A 119 5.70 -2.67 -10.19
CA LYS A 119 6.53 -3.48 -11.10
C LYS A 119 8.03 -3.26 -10.91
N LEU A 120 8.44 -2.04 -10.56
CA LEU A 120 9.83 -1.74 -10.21
C LEU A 120 10.23 -2.39 -8.88
N ASN A 121 9.35 -2.39 -7.87
CA ASN A 121 9.57 -3.11 -6.61
C ASN A 121 9.59 -4.63 -6.78
N GLU A 122 8.77 -5.19 -7.68
CA GLU A 122 8.82 -6.61 -8.08
C GLU A 122 10.18 -6.96 -8.71
N ARG A 123 10.68 -6.14 -9.65
CA ARG A 123 12.01 -6.29 -10.26
C ARG A 123 13.13 -6.26 -9.20
N LEU A 124 13.04 -5.36 -8.23
CA LEU A 124 13.99 -5.22 -7.13
C LEU A 124 13.85 -6.30 -6.04
N GLY A 125 12.80 -7.13 -6.10
CA GLY A 125 12.50 -8.20 -5.15
C GLY A 125 12.01 -7.73 -3.77
N ARG A 126 11.90 -6.42 -3.53
CA ARG A 126 11.40 -5.77 -2.31
C ARG A 126 10.85 -4.38 -2.61
N ALA A 127 9.97 -3.90 -1.74
CA ALA A 127 9.49 -2.52 -1.76
C ALA A 127 10.59 -1.55 -1.29
N TYR A 128 11.44 -1.11 -2.22
CA TYR A 128 12.49 -0.11 -1.99
C TYR A 128 12.17 1.25 -2.64
N MET A 129 11.33 1.29 -3.67
CA MET A 129 11.02 2.54 -4.38
C MET A 129 10.37 3.57 -3.44
N PRO A 130 10.90 4.81 -3.37
CA PRO A 130 10.24 5.90 -2.67
C PRO A 130 8.99 6.38 -3.45
N THR A 131 8.13 7.15 -2.78
CA THR A 131 7.06 7.91 -3.42
C THR A 131 7.64 8.88 -4.45
N ILE A 132 6.98 9.03 -5.60
CA ILE A 132 7.47 9.87 -6.72
C ILE A 132 6.47 10.99 -6.99
N ASP A 133 6.83 12.21 -6.63
CA ASP A 133 5.97 13.38 -6.82
C ASP A 133 5.78 13.71 -8.30
N ALA A 134 4.53 13.75 -8.75
CA ALA A 134 4.12 14.10 -10.11
C ALA A 134 2.95 15.11 -10.08
N ASP A 135 3.18 16.32 -10.59
CA ASP A 135 2.19 17.40 -10.57
C ASP A 135 1.18 17.31 -11.73
N PHE A 136 0.35 16.26 -11.70
CA PHE A 136 -0.75 16.09 -12.67
C PHE A 136 -1.78 17.24 -12.59
N ALA A 137 -1.97 17.83 -11.40
CA ALA A 137 -2.88 18.97 -11.20
C ALA A 137 -2.38 20.24 -11.91
N GLY A 138 -1.09 20.54 -11.81
CA GLY A 138 -0.42 21.61 -12.55
C GLY A 138 -0.34 21.34 -14.04
N ALA A 139 -0.13 20.09 -14.47
CA ALA A 139 -0.14 19.70 -15.88
C ALA A 139 -1.49 20.03 -16.56
N LEU A 140 -2.61 19.81 -15.84
CA LEU A 140 -3.97 20.13 -16.29
C LEU A 140 -4.34 21.62 -16.19
N LYS A 141 -3.48 22.47 -15.63
CA LYS A 141 -3.71 23.91 -15.53
C LYS A 141 -3.80 24.52 -16.93
N ASN A 142 -4.82 25.35 -17.14
CA ASN A 142 -5.16 25.99 -18.42
C ASN A 142 -5.52 25.04 -19.59
N LYS A 143 -5.58 23.71 -19.40
CA LYS A 143 -6.00 22.75 -20.44
C LYS A 143 -7.53 22.76 -20.57
N ARG A 144 -8.04 22.91 -21.79
CA ARG A 144 -9.48 23.10 -22.07
C ARG A 144 -10.12 21.98 -22.90
N THR A 145 -9.41 21.46 -23.90
CA THR A 145 -9.90 20.33 -24.72
C THR A 145 -9.45 18.99 -24.15
N PRO A 146 -10.16 17.88 -24.41
CA PRO A 146 -9.87 16.58 -23.78
C PRO A 146 -8.48 16.07 -24.14
N ASP A 147 -8.09 16.20 -25.41
CA ASP A 147 -6.78 15.78 -25.91
C ASP A 147 -5.66 16.64 -25.30
N SER A 148 -5.93 17.92 -25.02
CA SER A 148 -4.97 18.79 -24.30
C SER A 148 -4.81 18.43 -22.82
N LYS A 149 -5.79 17.75 -22.21
CA LYS A 149 -5.69 17.19 -20.85
C LYS A 149 -4.82 15.92 -20.89
N LYS A 150 -5.20 14.96 -21.75
CA LYS A 150 -4.50 13.67 -21.93
C LYS A 150 -3.02 13.86 -22.24
N ASN A 151 -2.71 14.55 -23.35
CA ASN A 151 -1.32 14.78 -23.78
C ASN A 151 -0.46 15.46 -22.69
N ALA A 152 -1.06 16.28 -21.81
CA ALA A 152 -0.34 16.91 -20.69
C ALA A 152 -0.07 15.91 -19.55
N ILE A 153 -1.04 15.07 -19.21
CA ILE A 153 -0.87 13.96 -18.27
C ILE A 153 0.16 12.97 -18.79
N ASP A 154 0.02 12.50 -20.03
CA ASP A 154 0.92 11.52 -20.65
C ASP A 154 2.38 12.01 -20.64
N THR A 155 2.58 13.32 -20.82
CA THR A 155 3.90 13.98 -20.74
C THR A 155 4.49 13.96 -19.32
N GLU A 156 3.73 14.34 -18.29
CA GLU A 156 4.23 14.32 -16.90
C GLU A 156 4.33 12.88 -16.35
N LEU A 157 3.44 11.98 -16.76
CA LEU A 157 3.49 10.55 -16.46
C LEU A 157 4.75 9.91 -17.05
N ALA A 158 5.12 10.24 -18.29
CA ALA A 158 6.37 9.80 -18.88
C ALA A 158 7.59 10.31 -18.10
N LYS A 159 7.63 11.60 -17.72
CA LYS A 159 8.69 12.16 -16.87
C LYS A 159 8.75 11.53 -15.47
N ALA A 160 7.61 11.18 -14.88
CA ALA A 160 7.55 10.49 -13.60
C ALA A 160 8.08 9.05 -13.72
N LYS A 161 7.72 8.31 -14.78
CA LYS A 161 8.25 6.97 -15.08
C LYS A 161 9.74 6.97 -15.39
N ILE A 162 10.27 7.99 -16.07
CA ILE A 162 11.72 8.16 -16.31
C ILE A 162 12.45 8.29 -14.96
N ARG A 163 12.04 9.23 -14.10
CA ARG A 163 12.60 9.38 -12.74
C ARG A 163 12.45 8.11 -11.89
N ALA A 164 11.35 7.37 -12.06
CA ALA A 164 11.15 6.08 -11.41
C ALA A 164 12.18 5.04 -11.84
N ASN A 165 12.49 4.96 -13.14
CA ASN A 165 13.49 4.02 -13.66
C ASN A 165 14.91 4.42 -13.20
N GLU A 166 15.27 5.70 -13.27
CA GLU A 166 16.55 6.23 -12.80
C GLU A 166 16.81 5.87 -11.32
N ILE A 167 15.82 6.09 -10.45
CA ILE A 167 15.89 5.71 -9.03
C ILE A 167 15.97 4.18 -8.87
N ALA A 168 15.15 3.42 -9.60
CA ALA A 168 15.14 1.96 -9.51
C ALA A 168 16.44 1.32 -9.99
N ASP A 169 17.09 1.86 -11.01
CA ASP A 169 18.36 1.36 -11.53
C ASP A 169 19.52 1.68 -10.57
N ASN A 170 19.52 2.85 -9.93
CA ASN A 170 20.45 3.15 -8.84
C ASN A 170 20.28 2.18 -7.65
N ILE A 171 19.04 1.91 -7.23
CA ILE A 171 18.75 0.90 -6.18
C ILE A 171 19.21 -0.49 -6.64
N GLN A 172 19.02 -0.85 -7.91
CA GLN A 172 19.45 -2.14 -8.46
C GLN A 172 20.97 -2.32 -8.42
N ILE A 173 21.74 -1.26 -8.73
CA ILE A 173 23.19 -1.22 -8.59
C ILE A 173 23.59 -1.45 -7.13
N ASN A 174 22.95 -0.73 -6.19
CA ASN A 174 23.24 -0.84 -4.75
C ASN A 174 22.92 -2.23 -4.18
N VAL A 175 21.79 -2.82 -4.59
CA VAL A 175 21.39 -4.19 -4.21
C VAL A 175 22.36 -5.23 -4.76
N ASN A 176 22.89 -5.03 -5.97
CA ASN A 176 23.89 -5.92 -6.55
C ASN A 176 25.25 -5.76 -5.85
N ALA A 177 25.73 -4.54 -5.58
CA ALA A 177 26.96 -4.31 -4.81
C ALA A 177 26.93 -5.00 -3.43
N LEU A 178 25.80 -4.93 -2.73
CA LEU A 178 25.58 -5.65 -1.46
C LEU A 178 25.47 -7.18 -1.63
N ARG A 179 24.91 -7.67 -2.73
CA ARG A 179 24.90 -9.11 -3.04
C ARG A 179 26.31 -9.62 -3.30
N ASP A 180 27.08 -8.91 -4.12
CA ASP A 180 28.30 -9.45 -4.72
C ASP A 180 29.53 -9.24 -3.81
N ARG A 181 29.54 -8.18 -2.97
CA ARG A 181 30.66 -7.88 -2.05
C ARG A 181 30.37 -8.15 -0.57
N ALA A 182 29.09 -8.19 -0.16
CA ALA A 182 28.70 -8.32 1.25
C ALA A 182 27.86 -9.58 1.56
N GLN A 183 27.95 -10.63 0.72
CA GLN A 183 27.22 -11.89 0.92
C GLN A 183 27.54 -12.56 2.26
N GLU A 184 28.83 -12.74 2.57
CA GLU A 184 29.31 -13.33 3.83
C GLU A 184 29.17 -12.35 5.00
N TYR A 185 29.21 -11.05 4.71
CA TYR A 185 29.20 -9.95 5.68
C TYR A 185 27.80 -9.40 5.99
N ARG A 186 26.74 -10.16 5.69
CA ARG A 186 25.34 -9.70 5.75
C ARG A 186 24.87 -9.21 7.13
N SER A 187 25.54 -9.61 8.21
CA SER A 187 25.30 -9.13 9.58
C SER A 187 25.75 -7.68 9.81
N LEU A 188 26.73 -7.17 9.06
CA LEU A 188 27.25 -5.79 9.16
C LEU A 188 26.32 -4.74 8.50
N PHE A 189 25.23 -5.19 7.87
CA PHE A 189 24.27 -4.34 7.16
C PHE A 189 22.83 -4.64 7.61
N PRO A 190 22.44 -4.35 8.87
CA PRO A 190 21.04 -4.40 9.30
C PRO A 190 20.19 -3.31 8.61
N ASP A 191 20.84 -2.25 8.14
CA ASP A 191 20.29 -1.02 7.56
C ASP A 191 20.15 -1.03 6.03
N VAL A 192 20.28 -2.20 5.36
CA VAL A 192 20.18 -2.36 3.90
C VAL A 192 19.05 -1.54 3.28
N ASN A 193 17.85 -1.57 3.86
CA ASN A 193 16.67 -0.89 3.34
C ASN A 193 16.83 0.65 3.25
N GLN A 194 17.70 1.26 4.06
CA GLN A 194 18.03 2.68 4.00
C GLN A 194 19.30 2.94 3.19
N LEU A 195 20.27 2.01 3.25
CA LEU A 195 21.54 2.12 2.53
C LEU A 195 21.34 2.07 1.01
N VAL A 196 20.47 1.19 0.49
CA VAL A 196 20.23 1.07 -0.98
C VAL A 196 19.57 2.30 -1.61
N LEU A 197 19.08 3.25 -0.79
CA LEU A 197 18.47 4.51 -1.22
C LEU A 197 19.48 5.67 -1.27
N LYS A 198 20.77 5.40 -1.10
CA LYS A 198 21.86 6.38 -1.18
C LYS A 198 22.55 6.33 -2.54
N ASP A 199 23.31 7.37 -2.84
CA ASP A 199 24.14 7.48 -4.04
C ASP A 199 25.10 6.27 -4.13
N PRO A 200 25.25 5.60 -5.30
CA PRO A 200 26.01 4.35 -5.37
C PRO A 200 27.46 4.43 -4.90
N GLU A 201 28.13 5.57 -5.10
CA GLU A 201 29.49 5.80 -4.60
C GLU A 201 29.55 5.78 -3.06
N LEU A 202 28.54 6.36 -2.39
CA LEU A 202 28.45 6.36 -0.93
C LEU A 202 28.13 4.96 -0.38
N VAL A 203 27.33 4.18 -1.12
CA VAL A 203 27.05 2.78 -0.78
C VAL A 203 28.32 1.94 -0.89
N ASP A 204 29.06 2.05 -1.99
CA ASP A 204 30.29 1.26 -2.21
C ASP A 204 31.40 1.60 -1.21
N ALA A 205 31.55 2.90 -0.89
CA ALA A 205 32.44 3.36 0.17
C ALA A 205 32.03 2.82 1.56
N THR A 206 30.73 2.82 1.88
CA THR A 206 30.21 2.30 3.16
C THR A 206 30.41 0.79 3.29
N ILE A 207 30.19 0.04 2.20
CA ILE A 207 30.44 -1.40 2.15
C ILE A 207 31.93 -1.69 2.42
N THR A 208 32.81 -1.02 1.67
CA THR A 208 34.27 -1.20 1.78
C THR A 208 34.77 -0.85 3.18
N ALA A 209 34.29 0.25 3.77
CA ALA A 209 34.69 0.69 5.10
C ALA A 209 34.30 -0.31 6.20
N ARG A 210 33.04 -0.78 6.23
CA ARG A 210 32.57 -1.73 7.27
C ARG A 210 33.24 -3.09 7.17
N ILE A 211 33.51 -3.57 5.95
CA ILE A 211 34.24 -4.83 5.74
C ILE A 211 35.68 -4.70 6.24
N ALA A 212 36.40 -3.65 5.86
CA ALA A 212 37.78 -3.43 6.28
C ALA A 212 37.91 -3.24 7.81
N GLU A 213 36.93 -2.61 8.45
CA GLU A 213 36.88 -2.47 9.91
C GLU A 213 36.69 -3.82 10.61
N HIS A 214 35.72 -4.63 10.18
CA HIS A 214 35.48 -5.97 10.73
C HIS A 214 36.65 -6.95 10.47
N GLU A 215 37.28 -6.91 9.28
CA GLU A 215 38.48 -7.71 8.99
C GLU A 215 39.66 -7.33 9.89
N LYS A 216 39.84 -6.03 10.16
CA LYS A 216 40.86 -5.51 11.08
C LYS A 216 40.59 -5.91 12.52
N GLU A 217 39.35 -5.85 13.00
CA GLU A 217 38.97 -6.35 14.34
C GLU A 217 39.22 -7.85 14.47
N ARG A 218 38.83 -8.63 13.45
CA ARG A 218 39.05 -10.08 13.42
C ARG A 218 40.53 -10.44 13.43
N GLN A 219 41.37 -9.72 12.69
CA GLN A 219 42.81 -9.91 12.71
C GLN A 219 43.40 -9.54 14.08
N ALA A 220 43.01 -8.40 14.67
CA ALA A 220 43.46 -8.00 16.00
C ALA A 220 43.06 -9.01 17.10
N ALA A 221 41.88 -9.64 16.98
CA ALA A 221 41.45 -10.71 17.88
C ALA A 221 42.30 -11.99 17.72
N ILE A 222 42.66 -12.35 16.50
CA ILE A 222 43.56 -13.48 16.19
C ILE A 222 44.97 -13.21 16.76
N ASP A 223 45.52 -12.02 16.52
CA ASP A 223 46.85 -11.63 16.99
C ASP A 223 46.91 -11.57 18.53
N ALA A 224 45.88 -11.04 19.18
CA ALA A 224 45.77 -11.02 20.64
C ALA A 224 45.62 -12.43 21.25
N ALA A 225 44.91 -13.34 20.59
CA ALA A 225 44.83 -14.74 21.01
C ALA A 225 46.16 -15.47 20.82
N ALA A 226 46.85 -15.22 19.69
CA ALA A 226 48.18 -15.78 19.41
C ALA A 226 49.24 -15.28 20.39
N GLN A 227 49.16 -14.01 20.82
CA GLN A 227 50.08 -13.48 21.83
C GLN A 227 49.82 -14.09 23.21
N LYS A 228 48.55 -14.16 23.66
CA LYS A 228 48.20 -14.85 24.92
C LYS A 228 48.69 -16.30 24.95
N ALA A 229 48.53 -17.04 23.86
CA ALA A 229 49.03 -18.41 23.76
C ALA A 229 50.56 -18.53 23.88
N ARG A 230 51.32 -17.50 23.47
CA ARG A 230 52.79 -17.44 23.68
C ARG A 230 53.12 -17.10 25.13
N ASP A 231 52.41 -16.13 25.72
CA ASP A 231 52.61 -15.69 27.09
C ASP A 231 52.29 -16.82 28.09
N ASP A 232 51.19 -17.54 27.88
CA ASP A 232 50.78 -18.72 28.66
C ASP A 232 51.79 -19.87 28.55
N GLU A 233 52.36 -20.13 27.36
CA GLU A 233 53.36 -21.18 27.17
C GLU A 233 54.72 -20.80 27.77
N GLN A 234 55.13 -19.53 27.67
CA GLN A 234 56.31 -19.03 28.40
C GLN A 234 56.11 -19.13 29.93
N ALA A 235 54.92 -18.83 30.43
CA ALA A 235 54.59 -19.00 31.85
C ALA A 235 54.63 -20.47 32.29
N ARG A 236 54.18 -21.41 31.44
CA ARG A 236 54.30 -22.86 31.69
C ARG A 236 55.75 -23.32 31.76
N ILE A 237 56.57 -22.98 30.76
CA ILE A 237 57.99 -23.35 30.71
C ILE A 237 58.74 -22.77 31.93
N ALA A 238 58.45 -21.52 32.31
CA ALA A 238 59.03 -20.90 33.51
C ALA A 238 58.56 -21.58 34.81
N ALA A 239 57.28 -21.96 34.92
CA ALA A 239 56.74 -22.66 36.08
C ALA A 239 57.28 -24.10 36.22
N GLU A 240 57.53 -24.79 35.10
CA GLU A 240 58.14 -26.12 35.09
C GLU A 240 59.63 -26.06 35.45
N ALA A 241 60.39 -25.11 34.88
CA ALA A 241 61.77 -24.86 35.28
C ALA A 241 61.89 -24.55 36.79
N ALA A 242 61.02 -23.66 37.31
CA ALA A 242 60.97 -23.32 38.73
C ALA A 242 60.47 -24.46 39.63
N ARG A 243 59.84 -25.51 39.08
CA ARG A 243 59.56 -26.76 39.80
C ARG A 243 60.78 -27.67 39.84
N VAL A 244 61.40 -27.93 38.69
CA VAL A 244 62.61 -28.77 38.59
C VAL A 244 63.73 -28.24 39.49
N GLU A 245 63.91 -26.92 39.56
CA GLU A 245 64.91 -26.30 40.45
C GLU A 245 64.61 -26.52 41.94
N ARG A 246 63.33 -26.47 42.37
CA ARG A 246 62.93 -26.78 43.75
C ARG A 246 63.08 -28.26 44.09
N GLU A 247 62.70 -29.14 43.16
CA GLU A 247 62.78 -30.59 43.32
C GLU A 247 64.27 -31.02 43.41
N ALA A 248 65.16 -30.40 42.64
CA ALA A 248 66.61 -30.58 42.76
C ALA A 248 67.19 -30.05 44.09
N GLN A 249 66.74 -28.88 44.55
CA GLN A 249 67.16 -28.33 45.86
C GLN A 249 66.72 -29.20 47.04
N GLN A 250 65.58 -29.88 46.94
CA GLN A 250 65.10 -30.82 47.97
C GLN A 250 65.92 -32.12 47.97
N GLN A 251 66.21 -32.71 46.80
CA GLN A 251 67.01 -33.94 46.70
C GLN A 251 68.48 -33.76 47.16
N ALA A 252 69.00 -32.53 47.12
CA ALA A 252 70.36 -32.23 47.61
C ALA A 252 70.51 -32.19 49.15
N ALA A 253 69.42 -32.39 49.91
CA ALA A 253 69.38 -32.13 51.35
C ALA A 253 69.22 -33.37 52.27
N GLU A 254 69.11 -34.58 51.72
CA GLU A 254 68.60 -35.75 52.48
C GLU A 254 69.55 -36.97 52.53
N PRO A 255 69.93 -37.47 53.74
CA PRO A 255 70.68 -38.71 53.95
C PRO A 255 69.75 -39.94 54.21
N PRO A 256 70.27 -41.20 54.19
CA PRO A 256 69.44 -42.37 53.86
C PRO A 256 68.74 -43.13 55.02
N ALA A 257 67.46 -43.45 54.76
CA ALA A 257 66.73 -44.72 55.03
C ALA A 257 66.35 -45.22 56.45
N GLU A 258 65.01 -45.25 56.69
CA GLU A 258 64.20 -46.36 57.28
C GLU A 258 64.40 -46.80 58.77
N PRO A 259 63.48 -47.58 59.42
CA PRO A 259 62.08 -47.97 59.11
C PRO A 259 61.07 -47.85 60.33
N VAL A 260 59.89 -48.50 60.23
CA VAL A 260 59.03 -49.09 61.32
C VAL A 260 57.75 -48.34 61.83
N ALA A 261 56.60 -48.77 61.28
CA ALA A 261 55.33 -49.25 61.90
C ALA A 261 54.36 -48.41 62.79
N ASP A 262 53.08 -48.76 62.58
CA ASP A 262 51.88 -48.79 63.45
C ASP A 262 51.34 -47.55 64.20
N ALA A 263 50.20 -47.04 63.71
CA ALA A 263 48.92 -47.06 64.46
C ALA A 263 47.70 -46.84 63.52
N GLU A 264 46.92 -47.89 63.28
CA GLU A 264 45.53 -47.86 62.77
C GLU A 264 44.51 -47.62 63.93
N PRO A 265 43.19 -47.48 63.67
CA PRO A 265 42.48 -47.09 62.44
C PRO A 265 41.81 -45.69 62.67
N VAL A 266 40.61 -45.25 62.28
CA VAL A 266 39.35 -45.70 61.60
C VAL A 266 38.67 -44.42 61.03
N ASP A 267 37.74 -44.38 60.08
CA ASP A 267 37.06 -45.41 59.25
C ASP A 267 36.80 -44.80 57.81
N PRO A 268 35.67 -44.89 57.05
CA PRO A 268 35.66 -44.60 55.60
C PRO A 268 34.73 -43.38 55.25
N GLU A 269 34.30 -43.08 54.01
CA GLU A 269 34.31 -43.90 52.80
C GLU A 269 34.46 -43.11 51.48
N SER A 270 35.02 -43.82 50.52
CA SER A 270 35.43 -43.35 49.21
C SER A 270 34.54 -43.88 48.09
N ARG A 271 34.24 -43.02 47.10
CA ARG A 271 34.12 -43.39 45.67
C ARG A 271 32.86 -44.25 45.33
N PRO A 272 32.82 -45.04 44.22
CA PRO A 272 32.45 -44.49 42.89
C PRO A 272 31.46 -45.37 42.09
N SER A 273 31.29 -45.02 40.79
CA SER A 273 30.85 -45.91 39.71
C SER A 273 29.34 -46.32 39.74
N THR A 274 28.74 -46.93 38.71
CA THR A 274 29.25 -47.50 37.44
C THR A 274 28.20 -47.36 36.30
N GLN A 275 28.59 -47.78 35.09
CA GLN A 275 27.83 -48.58 34.09
C GLN A 275 26.48 -49.24 34.58
N LYS A 276 25.46 -49.55 33.75
CA LYS A 276 25.32 -49.59 32.26
C LYS A 276 23.83 -49.83 31.86
N VAL A 277 23.59 -49.81 30.53
CA VAL A 277 22.53 -50.48 29.73
C VAL A 277 21.04 -50.19 29.95
N ASP A 278 20.37 -50.05 28.79
CA ASP A 278 18.94 -50.26 28.52
C ASP A 278 18.46 -51.69 28.94
N PRO A 279 17.15 -51.94 29.12
CA PRO A 279 16.27 -52.11 27.94
C PRO A 279 14.85 -51.50 28.05
N GLU A 280 14.44 -50.92 26.92
CA GLU A 280 13.13 -51.09 26.25
C GLU A 280 11.86 -51.36 27.08
N SER A 281 10.93 -50.38 27.04
CA SER A 281 9.47 -50.63 27.10
C SER A 281 8.66 -49.49 26.45
N ARG A 282 8.02 -49.80 25.32
CA ARG A 282 6.77 -49.17 24.84
C ARG A 282 5.61 -50.16 25.10
N PRO A 283 4.33 -49.80 24.97
CA PRO A 283 3.73 -48.49 24.67
C PRO A 283 2.99 -47.94 25.94
N THR A 284 2.28 -46.81 25.96
CA THR A 284 1.06 -46.47 25.21
C THR A 284 1.02 -45.02 24.74
N SER A 285 0.46 -44.79 23.56
CA SER A 285 0.04 -43.46 23.10
C SER A 285 -1.46 -43.30 23.33
N ASP A 286 -1.85 -42.29 24.11
CA ASP A 286 -3.18 -41.69 24.02
C ASP A 286 -3.05 -40.32 23.31
N PRO A 287 -4.01 -39.91 22.46
CA PRO A 287 -3.83 -38.76 21.58
C PRO A 287 -4.06 -37.44 22.32
N ALA A 288 -3.04 -36.56 22.32
CA ALA A 288 -3.26 -35.15 22.61
C ALA A 288 -4.20 -34.54 21.54
N PRO A 289 -5.18 -33.70 21.92
CA PRO A 289 -6.12 -33.13 20.97
C PRO A 289 -5.41 -32.21 19.96
N LEU A 290 -5.72 -32.39 18.68
CA LEU A 290 -5.16 -31.58 17.60
C LEU A 290 -5.69 -30.14 17.66
N VAL A 291 -4.87 -29.23 18.20
CA VAL A 291 -5.15 -27.78 18.19
C VAL A 291 -4.75 -27.21 16.83
N LEU A 292 -5.76 -26.85 16.03
CA LEU A 292 -5.59 -26.20 14.73
C LEU A 292 -5.48 -24.68 14.91
N THR A 293 -4.27 -24.12 14.80
CA THR A 293 -4.08 -22.67 14.66
C THR A 293 -4.24 -22.28 13.18
N VAL A 294 -5.10 -21.28 12.92
CA VAL A 294 -5.35 -20.77 11.56
C VAL A 294 -4.67 -19.42 11.39
N ASP A 295 -3.39 -19.47 11.05
CA ASP A 295 -2.50 -18.30 11.01
C ASP A 295 -2.88 -17.30 9.89
N ASN A 296 -3.50 -17.78 8.81
CA ASN A 296 -4.01 -16.95 7.72
C ASN A 296 -5.34 -17.48 7.17
N LYS A 297 -6.44 -16.78 7.49
CA LYS A 297 -7.81 -17.16 7.11
C LYS A 297 -8.05 -17.14 5.60
N LEU A 298 -7.40 -16.25 4.84
CA LEU A 298 -7.56 -16.19 3.37
C LEU A 298 -6.87 -17.36 2.68
N ALA A 299 -5.70 -17.79 3.19
CA ALA A 299 -5.02 -18.98 2.69
C ALA A 299 -5.86 -20.25 2.93
N LEU A 300 -6.49 -20.38 4.10
CA LEU A 300 -7.37 -21.52 4.41
C LEU A 300 -8.60 -21.57 3.51
N ILE A 301 -9.27 -20.44 3.28
CA ILE A 301 -10.43 -20.35 2.36
C ILE A 301 -10.04 -20.80 0.95
N LYS A 302 -8.86 -20.40 0.47
CA LYS A 302 -8.36 -20.86 -0.83
C LYS A 302 -8.03 -22.36 -0.83
N ALA A 303 -7.39 -22.88 0.21
CA ALA A 303 -7.06 -24.31 0.31
C ALA A 303 -8.31 -25.23 0.32
N VAL A 304 -9.43 -24.78 0.92
CA VAL A 304 -10.72 -25.48 0.85
C VAL A 304 -11.31 -25.39 -0.56
N ALA A 305 -11.24 -24.24 -1.22
CA ALA A 305 -11.72 -24.07 -2.60
C ALA A 305 -10.92 -24.88 -3.63
N ASP A 306 -9.60 -24.99 -3.43
CA ASP A 306 -8.68 -25.81 -4.25
C ASP A 306 -8.73 -27.32 -3.87
N GLY A 307 -9.66 -27.73 -2.99
CA GLY A 307 -9.91 -29.14 -2.61
C GLY A 307 -8.81 -29.79 -1.76
N GLN A 308 -7.90 -29.01 -1.17
CA GLN A 308 -6.77 -29.49 -0.37
C GLN A 308 -7.15 -29.83 1.08
N VAL A 309 -8.29 -29.32 1.58
CA VAL A 309 -8.72 -29.43 2.98
C VAL A 309 -10.24 -29.73 3.04
N SER A 310 -10.67 -30.68 3.87
CA SER A 310 -12.10 -30.98 4.06
C SER A 310 -12.83 -29.78 4.68
N PRO A 311 -14.05 -29.42 4.23
CA PRO A 311 -14.81 -28.30 4.80
C PRO A 311 -15.14 -28.48 6.29
N ASP A 312 -15.18 -29.71 6.81
CA ASP A 312 -15.47 -30.04 8.22
C ASP A 312 -14.45 -29.44 9.21
N VAL A 313 -13.28 -29.01 8.72
CA VAL A 313 -12.22 -28.36 9.52
C VAL A 313 -12.62 -26.93 9.92
N LEU A 314 -13.64 -26.33 9.28
CA LEU A 314 -14.16 -25.00 9.60
C LEU A 314 -15.19 -25.06 10.74
N THR A 315 -14.72 -25.18 11.99
CA THR A 315 -15.58 -25.02 13.17
C THR A 315 -16.11 -23.58 13.27
N VAL A 316 -17.35 -23.36 12.83
CA VAL A 316 -17.99 -22.04 12.86
C VAL A 316 -18.50 -21.74 14.27
N ASP A 317 -18.07 -20.62 14.85
CA ASP A 317 -18.60 -20.14 16.13
C ASP A 317 -20.04 -19.64 15.97
N MET A 318 -20.97 -20.40 16.52
CA MET A 318 -22.41 -20.13 16.43
C MET A 318 -22.84 -18.87 17.19
N ALA A 319 -22.12 -18.45 18.23
CA ALA A 319 -22.43 -17.21 18.97
C ALA A 319 -22.07 -15.96 18.13
N VAL A 320 -21.00 -16.04 17.34
CA VAL A 320 -20.62 -15.00 16.38
C VAL A 320 -21.63 -14.91 15.23
N LEU A 321 -22.16 -16.04 14.75
CA LEU A 321 -23.24 -16.02 13.75
C LEU A 321 -24.56 -15.45 14.30
N GLN A 322 -24.95 -15.76 15.54
CA GLN A 322 -26.19 -15.21 16.12
C GLN A 322 -26.12 -13.70 16.29
N SER A 323 -25.00 -13.17 16.82
CA SER A 323 -24.82 -11.72 16.98
C SER A 323 -24.76 -10.97 15.64
N LEU A 324 -24.17 -11.54 14.58
CA LEU A 324 -24.22 -10.98 13.22
C LEU A 324 -25.64 -11.01 12.61
N ALA A 325 -26.43 -12.05 12.91
CA ALA A 325 -27.81 -12.16 12.43
C ALA A 325 -28.76 -11.16 13.10
N GLU A 326 -28.46 -10.71 14.32
CA GLU A 326 -29.22 -9.67 15.03
C GLU A 326 -28.84 -8.25 14.60
N LEU A 327 -27.61 -8.04 14.12
CA LEU A 327 -27.12 -6.74 13.66
C LEU A 327 -27.61 -6.34 12.25
N HIS A 328 -28.40 -7.20 11.57
CA HIS A 328 -28.92 -6.99 10.21
C HIS A 328 -27.85 -6.62 9.14
N ALA A 329 -26.59 -7.00 9.36
CA ALA A 329 -25.48 -6.65 8.49
C ALA A 329 -25.49 -7.44 7.17
N THR A 330 -25.72 -6.76 6.04
CA THR A 330 -25.65 -7.36 4.69
C THR A 330 -24.21 -7.45 4.21
N LEU A 331 -23.61 -8.64 4.31
CA LEU A 331 -22.29 -8.94 3.76
C LEU A 331 -22.38 -9.29 2.26
N PRO A 332 -21.49 -8.76 1.40
CA PRO A 332 -21.52 -9.07 -0.03
C PRO A 332 -21.27 -10.57 -0.27
N GLY A 333 -22.20 -11.22 -0.98
CA GLY A 333 -22.15 -12.65 -1.30
C GLY A 333 -22.76 -13.59 -0.25
N VAL A 334 -23.13 -13.11 0.95
CA VAL A 334 -23.67 -13.95 2.03
C VAL A 334 -25.12 -13.58 2.33
N ARG A 335 -26.02 -14.58 2.33
CA ARG A 335 -27.38 -14.43 2.88
C ARG A 335 -27.48 -15.18 4.20
N ILE A 336 -27.68 -14.45 5.29
CA ILE A 336 -28.02 -15.03 6.59
C ILE A 336 -29.55 -15.01 6.69
N SER A 337 -30.18 -16.18 6.68
CA SER A 337 -31.61 -16.35 6.93
C SER A 337 -31.80 -17.17 8.20
N LYS A 338 -32.61 -16.70 9.16
CA LYS A 338 -33.06 -17.53 10.27
C LYS A 338 -33.95 -18.65 9.71
N GLY A 339 -33.39 -19.84 9.59
CA GLY A 339 -34.17 -21.03 9.27
C GLY A 339 -35.14 -21.30 10.41
N THR A 340 -36.44 -21.28 10.11
CA THR A 340 -37.42 -21.91 10.99
C THR A 340 -37.08 -23.40 11.07
N PRO A 341 -37.04 -24.02 12.27
CA PRO A 341 -36.99 -25.48 12.35
C PRO A 341 -38.20 -26.04 11.59
N ASN A 342 -37.98 -27.15 10.90
CA ASN A 342 -38.94 -27.69 9.96
C ASN A 342 -39.87 -28.68 10.66
N GLU A 343 -41.15 -28.32 10.73
CA GLU A 343 -42.28 -28.98 11.41
C GLU A 343 -42.25 -28.93 12.96
#